data_AF-A0AAU4XMS4-F1
#
_entry.id   AF-A0AAU4XMS4-F1
#
_cell.length_a   1.000
_cell.length_b   1.000
_cell.length_c   1.000
_cell.angle_alpha   90.00
_cell.angle_beta   90.00
_cell.angle_gamma   90.00
#
_symmetry.space_group_name_H-M   'P 1'
#
loop_
_entity.id
_entity.type
_entity.pdbx_description
1 polymer ?
#
loop_
_entity_poly.entity_id
_entity_poly.type
_entity_poly.pdbx_seq_one_letter_code
_entity_poly.pdbx_strand_id
1 'polypeptide(L)' 'MLIGRLFRISYTVEGTWRLLKRHNWSWKQPARRAIERNDDAVELWKKEVWPRVRSCCLSGFEENVSAGQV' A
#
# COMPACT_ATOMS: atom_id res chain seq x y z
N MET A 1 14.51 -10.74 0.50
CA MET A 1 14.17 -9.35 0.89
C MET A 1 15.45 -8.52 0.86
N LEU A 2 15.54 -7.47 0.03
CA LEU A 2 16.78 -6.70 -0.20
C LEU A 2 17.30 -5.97 1.06
N ILE A 3 16.39 -5.51 1.93
CA ILE A 3 16.71 -4.75 3.14
C ILE A 3 17.58 -5.56 4.10
N GLY A 4 17.22 -6.83 4.36
CA GLY A 4 18.00 -7.71 5.24
C GLY A 4 19.40 -8.04 4.72
N ARG A 5 19.60 -8.03 3.39
CA ARG A 5 20.91 -8.27 2.78
C ARG A 5 21.82 -7.06 2.86
N LEU A 6 21.27 -5.85 2.68
CA LEU A 6 22.03 -4.60 2.63
C LEU A 6 22.28 -4.01 4.01
N PHE A 7 21.28 -4.05 4.88
CA PHE A 7 21.33 -3.40 6.19
C PHE A 7 21.58 -4.38 7.34
N ARG A 8 21.62 -5.70 7.07
CA ARG A 8 21.77 -6.78 8.07
C ARG A 8 20.75 -6.68 9.22
N ILE A 9 19.64 -5.98 8.99
CA ILE A 9 18.52 -5.80 9.92
C ILE A 9 17.28 -6.38 9.24
N SER A 10 16.60 -7.27 9.95
CA SER A 10 15.34 -7.85 9.52
C SER A 10 14.20 -7.05 10.13
N TYR A 11 13.52 -6.26 9.31
CA TYR A 11 12.25 -5.63 9.68
C TYR A 11 11.08 -6.46 9.15
N THR A 12 10.02 -6.59 9.94
CA THR A 12 8.71 -7.02 9.42
C THR A 12 8.17 -5.97 8.44
N VAL A 13 7.27 -6.36 7.54
CA VAL A 13 6.67 -5.43 6.55
C VAL A 13 6.00 -4.24 7.26
N GLU A 14 5.28 -4.51 8.34
CA GLU A 14 4.70 -3.46 9.19
C GLU A 14 5.74 -2.57 9.88
N GLY A 15 6.80 -3.16 10.43
CA GLY A 15 7.88 -2.42 11.10
C GLY A 15 8.60 -1.48 10.14
N THR A 16 8.81 -1.92 8.90
CA THR A 16 9.39 -1.10 7.83
C THR A 16 8.50 0.10 7.53
N TRP A 17 7.19 -0.10 7.42
CA TRP A 17 6.24 0.99 7.17
C TRP A 17 6.18 1.99 8.32
N ARG A 18 6.18 1.52 9.58
CA ARG A 18 6.22 2.40 10.76
C ARG A 18 7.51 3.23 10.82
N LEU A 19 8.65 2.64 10.44
CA LEU A 19 9.93 3.34 10.35
C LEU A 19 9.91 4.43 9.28
N LEU A 20 9.41 4.11 8.08
CA LEU A 20 9.28 5.06 6.98
C LEU A 20 8.38 6.24 7.36
N LYS A 21 7.24 5.99 8.01
CA LYS A 21 6.35 7.05 8.49
C LYS A 21 7.03 7.96 9.52
N ARG A 22 7.84 7.43 10.44
CA ARG A 22 8.61 8.24 11.40
C ARG A 22 9.59 9.19 10.70
N HIS A 23 10.18 8.77 9.59
CA HIS A 23 11.09 9.59 8.80
C HIS A 23 10.38 10.56 7.84
N ASN A 24 9.09 10.85 8.06
CA ASN A 24 8.26 11.68 7.18
C ASN A 24 8.28 11.21 5.72
N TRP A 25 8.47 9.91 5.50
CA TRP A 25 8.44 9.35 4.16
C TRP A 25 6.99 9.31 3.66
N SER A 26 6.68 10.19 2.72
CA SER A 26 5.40 10.16 2.00
C SER A 26 5.49 9.25 0.78
N TRP A 27 4.37 8.65 0.38
CA TRP A 27 4.26 7.98 -0.91
C TRP A 27 4.54 8.99 -2.02
N LYS A 28 5.75 8.92 -2.59
CA LYS A 28 6.12 9.74 -3.74
C LYS A 28 5.42 9.18 -4.96
N GLN A 29 4.41 9.91 -5.44
CA GLN A 29 3.80 9.61 -6.71
C GLN A 29 4.86 9.74 -7.81
N PRO A 30 5.04 8.73 -8.68
CA PRO A 30 5.97 8.85 -9.79
C PRO A 30 5.55 10.04 -10.66
N ALA A 31 6.49 10.95 -10.92
CA ALA A 31 6.22 12.19 -11.65
C ALA A 31 5.83 11.94 -13.11
N ARG A 32 6.12 10.76 -13.66
CA ARG A 32 5.79 10.36 -15.03
C ARG A 32 5.02 9.05 -15.03
N ARG A 33 4.11 8.94 -16.00
CA ARG A 33 3.41 7.68 -16.27
C ARG A 33 4.39 6.68 -16.88
N ALA A 34 4.24 5.40 -16.53
CA ALA A 34 5.00 4.33 -17.17
C ALA A 34 4.65 4.26 -18.66
N ILE A 35 5.63 4.07 -19.52
CA ILE A 35 5.45 4.02 -20.99
C ILE A 35 4.59 2.79 -21.38
N GLU A 36 4.73 1.70 -20.63
CA GLU A 36 3.97 0.45 -20.83
C GLU A 36 2.54 0.50 -20.27
N ARG A 37 2.11 1.65 -19.71
CA ARG A 37 0.80 1.76 -19.08
C ARG A 37 -0.31 1.68 -20.12
N ASN A 38 -1.08 0.60 -20.08
CA ASN A 38 -2.33 0.46 -20.82
C ASN A 38 -3.50 1.03 -20.00
N ASP A 39 -4.03 2.19 -20.40
CA ASP A 39 -5.11 2.85 -19.67
C ASP A 39 -6.44 2.06 -19.69
N ASP A 40 -6.71 1.29 -20.75
CA ASP A 40 -7.91 0.43 -20.82
C ASP A 40 -7.83 -0.73 -19.83
N ALA A 41 -6.66 -1.36 -19.72
CA ALA A 41 -6.41 -2.40 -18.73
C ALA A 41 -6.49 -1.86 -17.30
N VAL A 42 -6.07 -0.61 -17.07
CA VAL A 42 -6.18 0.06 -15.78
C VAL A 42 -7.64 0.32 -15.42
N GLU A 43 -8.47 0.77 -16.36
CA GLU A 43 -9.90 0.99 -16.11
C GLU A 43 -10.66 -0.32 -15.89
N LEU A 44 -10.33 -1.38 -16.62
CA LEU A 44 -10.89 -2.71 -16.38
C LEU A 44 -10.51 -3.23 -14.98
N TRP A 45 -9.23 -3.12 -14.61
CA TRP A 45 -8.75 -3.51 -13.28
C TRP A 45 -9.44 -2.74 -12.16
N LYS A 46 -9.67 -1.43 -12.33
CA LYS A 46 -10.42 -0.61 -11.36
C LYS A 46 -11.87 -1.05 -11.20
N LYS A 47 -12.51 -1.57 -12.26
CA LYS A 47 -13.89 -2.05 -12.20
C LYS A 47 -13.99 -3.43 -11.55
N GLU A 48 -13.08 -4.33 -11.88
CA GLU A 48 -13.19 -5.75 -11.51
C GLU A 48 -12.44 -6.12 -10.23
N VAL A 49 -11.22 -5.59 -10.06
CA VAL A 49 -10.29 -6.02 -9.00
C VAL A 49 -10.33 -5.08 -7.81
N TRP A 50 -10.46 -3.78 -8.05
CA TRP A 50 -10.47 -2.78 -6.97
C TRP A 50 -11.58 -2.97 -5.94
N PRO A 51 -12.82 -3.37 -6.29
CA PRO A 51 -13.85 -3.70 -5.28
C PRO A 51 -13.44 -4.86 -4.37
N ARG A 52 -12.76 -5.88 -4.91
CA ARG A 52 -12.31 -7.07 -4.15
C ARG A 52 -11.17 -6.73 -3.19
N VAL A 53 -10.20 -5.94 -3.67
CA VAL A 53 -9.09 -5.46 -2.83
C VAL A 53 -9.62 -4.55 -1.72
N ARG A 54 -10.54 -3.64 -2.04
CA ARG A 54 -11.20 -2.80 -1.04
C ARG A 54 -11.97 -3.63 -0.03
N SER A 55 -12.77 -4.61 -0.44
CA SER A 55 -13.49 -5.48 0.50
C SER A 55 -12.54 -6.23 1.43
N CYS A 56 -11.42 -6.73 0.92
CA CYS A 56 -10.39 -7.38 1.74
C CYS A 56 -9.69 -6.42 2.72
N CYS A 57 -9.44 -5.17 2.33
CA CYS A 57 -8.84 -4.18 3.22
C CYS A 57 -9.86 -3.52 4.17
N LEU A 58 -11.13 -3.42 3.77
CA LEU A 58 -12.22 -2.81 4.53
C LEU A 58 -12.82 -3.77 5.56
N SER A 59 -12.74 -5.09 5.37
CA SER A 59 -13.15 -6.05 6.40
C SER A 59 -12.32 -5.91 7.69
N GLY A 60 -11.13 -5.31 7.64
CA GLY A 60 -10.36 -4.91 8.82
C GLY A 60 -10.48 -3.44 9.21
N PHE A 61 -11.12 -2.58 8.40
CA PHE A 61 -11.30 -1.15 8.69
C PHE A 61 -12.67 -0.85 9.30
N GLU A 62 -13.72 -1.55 8.88
CA GLU A 62 -15.08 -1.39 9.43
C GLU A 62 -15.16 -1.81 10.91
N GLU A 63 -14.36 -2.80 11.34
CA GLU A 63 -14.23 -3.18 12.76
C GLU A 63 -13.58 -2.06 13.61
N ASN A 64 -12.63 -1.30 13.04
CA ASN A 64 -11.97 -0.20 13.72
C ASN A 64 -12.84 1.08 13.80
N VAL A 65 -13.79 1.27 12.88
CA VAL A 65 -14.74 2.39 12.93
C VAL A 65 -15.83 2.16 14.00
N SER A 66 -16.23 0.91 14.23
CA SER A 66 -17.16 0.58 15.32
C SER A 66 -16.50 0.60 16.72
N ALA A 67 -15.17 0.57 16.79
CA ALA A 67 -14.40 0.58 18.05
C ALA A 67 -14.04 1.98 18.58
N GLY A 68 -14.54 3.06 17.96
CA GLY A 68 -14.48 4.40 18.57
C GLY A 68 -13.07 4.93 18.84
N GLN A 69 -12.15 4.78 17.88
CA GLN A 69 -10.84 5.44 17.93
C GLN A 69 -10.69 6.42 16.76
N VAL A 70 -11.29 7.60 16.93
CA VAL A 70 -10.95 8.86 16.24
C VAL A 70 -10.72 9.91 17.32
#